data_AF-A0A954ZCH6-F1
#
_entry.id   AF-A0A954ZCH6-F1
#
_cell.length_a   1.000
_cell.length_b   1.000
_cell.length_c   1.000
_cell.angle_alpha   90.00
_cell.angle_beta   90.00
_cell.angle_gamma   90.00
#
_symmetry.space_group_name_H-M   'P 1'
#
loop_
_entity.id
_entity.type
_entity.pdbx_description
1 polymer ?
#
loop_
_entity_poly.entity_id
_entity_poly.type
_entity_poly.pdbx_seq_one_letter_code
_entity_poly.pdbx_strand_id
1 'polypeptide(L)'
;MPWLELAPSGVYHVAFRLRGRKFKKSLRTKDPRRAHARMLRIDETIRLVESGRLEIPERADVGAFLFSDGKLTGMESVTTPSVEPPELTLDALTQRFLDSIPANSLEQSTITGMRIHIRHLTRILGPELPIRDLRLGELQGYIDQRAQEKGIKGKRVSAATIKKELTTLRTTWNWARGTDLVTGTLPLRTLRYPKLIAKPPFLTLADIERRIANGQLSDDQRAVLWESLFLTAEEIDELLNYVQSSAYHPVLYPMFAFAAHTGARRSEILRSTLDDIDFSLGVVTIHEKKRVRGQITTRSVPLSPRLRESLRDWISLHPGGPFTFTLGTQVSRSKKERDEPSVMTRDEAHDHFKRILAGTKWAHARGWHVFRHSFCSNCAAAGVDQRMINAWVGHQTEEMVRRYRHLIPNQQQAAIRQVFG
;
A
#
# COMPACT_ATOMS: atom_id res chain seq x y z
N MET A 1 26.65 28.31 -39.31
CA MET A 1 26.56 27.17 -40.26
C MET A 1 26.16 25.89 -39.52
N PRO A 2 25.14 25.17 -40.01
CA PRO A 2 24.74 23.86 -39.52
C PRO A 2 25.70 22.75 -39.98
N TRP A 3 25.74 21.65 -39.24
CA TRP A 3 26.45 20.42 -39.58
C TRP A 3 25.59 19.19 -39.27
N LEU A 4 25.91 18.06 -39.90
CA LEU A 4 25.23 16.78 -39.64
C LEU A 4 25.97 15.96 -38.59
N GLU A 5 25.22 15.30 -37.71
CA GLU A 5 25.70 14.32 -36.74
C GLU A 5 24.94 13.00 -36.95
N LEU A 6 25.65 11.89 -37.17
CA LEU A 6 25.03 10.56 -37.28
C LEU A 6 24.84 9.97 -35.87
N ALA A 7 23.60 9.63 -35.51
CA ALA A 7 23.32 8.96 -34.25
C ALA A 7 23.64 7.45 -34.34
N PRO A 8 23.90 6.77 -33.20
CA PRO A 8 24.09 5.31 -33.16
C PRO A 8 22.95 4.49 -33.79
N SER A 9 21.74 5.06 -33.86
CA SER A 9 20.57 4.46 -34.52
C SER A 9 20.60 4.52 -36.06
N GLY A 10 21.64 5.13 -36.65
CA GLY A 10 21.78 5.38 -38.08
C GLY A 10 20.97 6.58 -38.61
N VAL A 11 20.28 7.33 -37.74
CA VAL A 11 19.49 8.50 -38.12
C VAL A 11 20.33 9.78 -38.04
N TYR A 12 20.31 10.58 -39.11
CA TYR A 12 20.98 11.87 -39.15
C TYR A 12 20.27 12.91 -38.28
N HIS A 13 21.08 13.68 -37.55
CA HIS A 13 20.68 14.88 -36.84
C HIS A 13 21.37 16.08 -37.48
N VAL A 14 20.70 17.22 -37.46
CA VAL A 14 21.32 18.51 -37.79
C VAL A 14 21.56 19.28 -36.51
N ALA A 15 22.74 19.88 -36.39
CA ALA A 15 23.12 20.73 -35.29
C ALA A 15 23.64 22.08 -35.81
N PHE A 16 23.33 23.16 -35.11
CA PHE A 16 23.81 24.50 -35.44
C PHE A 16 23.85 25.39 -34.21
N ARG A 17 24.46 26.57 -34.34
CA ARG A 17 24.42 27.62 -33.32
C ARG A 17 23.73 28.85 -33.89
N LEU A 18 22.82 29.43 -33.11
CA LEU A 18 22.18 30.70 -33.40
C LEU A 18 22.15 31.53 -32.11
N ARG A 19 22.63 32.79 -32.17
CA ARG A 19 22.71 33.71 -31.02
C ARG A 19 23.38 33.07 -29.78
N GLY A 20 24.47 32.34 -29.98
CA GLY A 20 25.24 31.67 -28.92
C GLY A 20 24.64 30.38 -28.35
N ARG A 21 23.40 30.00 -28.71
CA ARG A 21 22.77 28.74 -28.27
C ARG A 21 22.95 27.62 -29.30
N LYS A 22 23.26 26.41 -28.85
CA LYS A 22 23.35 25.21 -29.70
C LYS A 22 21.98 24.55 -29.82
N PHE A 23 21.54 24.29 -31.05
CA PHE A 23 20.33 23.54 -31.37
C PHE A 23 20.72 22.20 -32.00
N LYS A 24 19.94 21.15 -31.72
CA LYS A 24 20.10 19.82 -32.32
C LYS A 24 18.73 19.18 -32.53
N LYS A 25 18.46 18.69 -33.74
CA LYS A 25 17.18 18.01 -34.05
C LYS A 25 17.41 16.83 -35.00
N SER A 26 16.61 15.78 -34.82
CA SER A 26 16.59 14.63 -35.72
C SER A 26 16.01 15.03 -37.07
N LEU A 27 16.71 14.68 -38.15
CA LEU A 27 16.20 14.80 -39.52
C LEU A 27 15.31 13.62 -39.91
N ARG A 28 15.10 12.62 -39.03
CA ARG A 28 14.25 11.44 -39.27
C ARG A 28 14.56 10.74 -40.61
N THR A 29 15.82 10.73 -41.02
CA THR A 29 16.29 10.07 -42.25
C THR A 29 17.61 9.36 -41.98
N LYS A 30 17.78 8.18 -42.57
CA LYS A 30 19.07 7.45 -42.62
C LYS A 30 19.81 7.66 -43.96
N ASP A 31 19.17 8.35 -44.91
CA ASP A 31 19.74 8.65 -46.22
C ASP A 31 20.61 9.93 -46.14
N PRO A 32 21.92 9.84 -46.45
CA PRO A 32 22.86 10.97 -46.41
C PRO A 32 22.50 12.09 -47.39
N ARG A 33 21.98 11.78 -48.58
CA ARG A 33 21.63 12.80 -49.59
C ARG A 33 20.44 13.64 -49.11
N ARG A 34 19.41 12.97 -48.56
CA ARG A 34 18.25 13.64 -47.95
C ARG A 34 18.64 14.43 -46.70
N ALA A 35 19.57 13.92 -45.89
CA ALA A 35 20.07 14.64 -44.71
C ALA A 35 20.78 15.93 -45.10
N HIS A 36 21.66 15.87 -46.11
CA HIS A 36 22.40 17.03 -46.62
C HIS A 36 21.47 18.08 -47.23
N ALA A 37 20.49 17.67 -48.04
CA ALA A 37 19.50 18.59 -48.61
C ALA A 37 18.68 19.33 -47.53
N ARG A 38 18.28 18.64 -46.46
CA ARG A 38 17.55 19.26 -45.33
C ARG A 38 18.44 20.22 -44.52
N MET A 39 19.71 19.89 -44.34
CA MET A 39 20.68 20.77 -43.68
C MET A 39 20.86 22.08 -44.45
N LEU A 40 20.98 22.03 -45.78
CA LEU A 40 21.15 23.22 -46.61
C LEU A 40 19.96 24.18 -46.53
N ARG A 41 18.72 23.67 -46.49
CA ARG A 41 17.51 24.50 -46.29
C ARG A 41 17.50 25.21 -44.94
N ILE A 42 17.99 24.53 -43.90
CA ILE A 42 18.11 25.12 -42.56
C ILE A 42 19.20 26.20 -42.56
N ASP A 43 20.33 25.98 -43.26
CA ASP A 43 21.38 27.01 -43.41
C ASP A 43 20.82 28.25 -44.10
N GLU A 44 20.06 28.08 -45.19
CA GLU A 44 19.41 29.17 -45.91
C GLU A 44 18.43 29.95 -45.02
N THR A 45 17.57 29.25 -44.28
CA THR A 45 16.62 29.87 -43.35
C THR A 45 17.34 30.64 -42.23
N ILE A 46 18.43 30.08 -41.68
CA ILE A 46 19.26 30.77 -40.68
C ILE A 46 19.86 32.05 -41.26
N ARG A 47 20.38 32.01 -42.49
CA ARG A 47 20.94 33.21 -43.16
C ARG A 47 19.88 34.28 -43.38
N LEU A 48 18.64 33.91 -43.71
CA LEU A 48 17.54 34.87 -43.87
C LEU A 48 17.17 35.55 -42.54
N VAL A 49 17.23 34.82 -41.42
CA VAL A 49 17.05 35.39 -40.08
C VAL A 49 18.21 36.30 -39.69
N GLU A 50 19.45 35.88 -39.94
CA GLU A 50 20.64 36.66 -39.62
C GLU A 50 20.74 37.95 -40.46
N SER A 51 20.27 37.91 -41.72
CA SER A 51 20.21 39.09 -42.59
C SER A 51 19.01 40.00 -42.32
N GLY A 52 18.15 39.67 -41.34
CA GLY A 52 16.93 40.42 -41.02
C GLY A 52 15.82 40.34 -42.07
N ARG A 53 15.93 39.44 -43.05
CA ARG A 53 14.87 39.24 -44.08
C ARG A 53 13.75 38.33 -43.60
N LEU A 54 13.98 37.56 -42.53
CA LEU A 54 13.00 36.71 -41.88
C LEU A 54 13.00 37.00 -40.37
N GLU A 55 11.90 37.55 -39.87
CA GLU A 55 11.74 37.81 -38.44
C GLU A 55 11.17 36.57 -37.72
N ILE A 56 11.75 36.22 -36.57
CA ILE A 56 11.22 35.14 -35.72
C ILE A 56 10.11 35.74 -34.83
N PRO A 57 8.87 35.22 -34.86
CA PRO A 57 7.78 35.73 -34.02
C PRO A 57 8.11 35.62 -32.52
N GLU A 58 7.72 36.61 -31.71
CA GLU A 58 8.09 36.72 -30.28
C GLU A 58 7.70 35.50 -29.42
N ARG A 59 6.68 34.74 -29.83
CA ARG A 59 6.18 33.55 -29.12
C ARG A 59 6.52 32.23 -29.81
N ALA A 60 7.30 32.24 -30.90
CA ALA A 60 7.63 31.04 -31.64
C ALA A 60 8.80 30.28 -30.98
N ASP A 61 8.71 28.94 -30.94
CA ASP A 61 9.88 28.12 -30.69
C ASP A 61 10.85 28.29 -31.87
N VAL A 62 11.99 28.94 -31.58
CA VAL A 62 13.04 29.27 -32.56
C VAL A 62 13.49 28.04 -33.33
N GLY A 63 13.58 26.89 -32.66
CA GLY A 63 13.89 25.63 -33.30
C GLY A 63 12.81 25.28 -34.33
N ALA A 64 11.57 25.10 -33.88
CA ALA A 64 10.44 24.71 -34.71
C ALA A 64 10.27 25.60 -35.96
N PHE A 65 10.41 26.92 -35.79
CA PHE A 65 10.33 27.91 -36.87
C PHE A 65 11.42 27.74 -37.95
N LEU A 66 12.67 27.53 -37.53
CA LEU A 66 13.79 27.30 -38.46
C LEU A 66 13.68 25.95 -39.17
N PHE A 67 13.02 24.97 -38.56
CA PHE A 67 12.79 23.65 -39.17
C PHE A 67 11.58 23.58 -40.09
N SER A 68 10.78 24.65 -40.20
CA SER A 68 9.61 24.74 -41.06
C SER A 68 9.77 25.75 -42.21
N ASP A 69 11.00 26.07 -42.63
CA ASP A 69 11.31 27.07 -43.67
C ASP A 69 10.64 28.43 -43.40
N GLY A 70 10.57 28.86 -42.14
CA GLY A 70 9.94 30.13 -41.76
C GLY A 70 8.41 30.14 -41.88
N LYS A 71 7.78 29.01 -42.21
CA LYS A 71 6.33 28.89 -42.25
C LYS A 71 5.81 28.40 -40.91
N LEU A 72 5.10 29.27 -40.19
CA LEU A 72 4.05 28.82 -39.27
C LEU A 72 2.80 28.63 -40.14
N THR A 73 2.66 27.49 -40.80
CA THR A 73 1.38 27.16 -41.45
C THR A 73 0.35 26.91 -40.35
N GLY A 74 -0.29 27.99 -39.92
CA GLY A 74 -1.67 27.95 -39.50
C GLY A 74 -2.47 27.46 -40.70
N MET A 75 -3.04 26.26 -40.56
CA MET A 75 -4.16 25.86 -41.39
C MET A 75 -5.33 26.71 -40.85
N GLU A 76 -5.76 27.70 -41.62
CA GLU A 76 -6.95 28.49 -41.33
C GLU A 76 -8.10 27.52 -41.05
N SER A 77 -8.55 27.49 -39.79
CA SER A 77 -9.72 26.71 -39.42
C SER A 77 -10.94 27.43 -39.97
N VAL A 78 -11.61 26.79 -40.93
CA VAL A 78 -13.05 26.95 -41.14
C VAL A 78 -13.71 26.95 -39.76
N THR A 79 -14.45 28.00 -39.46
CA THR A 79 -15.20 28.22 -38.22
C THR A 79 -16.19 27.08 -38.00
N THR A 80 -15.67 26.02 -37.39
CA THR A 80 -16.42 25.02 -36.63
C THR A 80 -16.01 25.30 -35.19
N PRO A 81 -16.93 25.35 -34.21
CA PRO A 81 -16.56 25.67 -32.84
C PRO A 81 -15.48 24.70 -32.38
N SER A 82 -14.25 25.20 -32.27
CA SER A 82 -13.09 24.44 -31.85
C SER A 82 -13.24 24.22 -30.35
N VAL A 83 -13.83 23.08 -30.00
CA VAL A 83 -13.63 22.51 -28.67
C VAL A 83 -12.14 22.22 -28.59
N GLU A 84 -11.38 23.06 -27.87
CA GLU A 84 -10.03 22.71 -27.46
C GLU A 84 -10.05 21.27 -26.94
N PRO A 85 -9.08 20.40 -27.30
CA PRO A 85 -9.08 19.04 -26.79
C PRO A 85 -9.20 19.13 -25.26
N PRO A 86 -10.19 18.46 -24.66
CA PRO A 86 -10.56 18.71 -23.27
C PRO A 86 -9.30 18.60 -22.42
N GLU A 87 -9.00 19.66 -21.70
CA GLU A 87 -7.83 19.70 -20.83
C GLU A 87 -7.84 18.45 -19.94
N LEU A 88 -6.68 17.81 -19.79
CA LEU A 88 -6.60 16.60 -18.98
C LEU A 88 -6.95 16.96 -17.53
N THR A 89 -8.18 16.61 -17.14
CA THR A 89 -8.71 16.86 -15.80
C THR A 89 -8.21 15.81 -14.81
N LEU A 90 -8.36 16.12 -13.52
CA LEU A 90 -8.04 15.19 -12.45
C LEU A 90 -8.82 13.89 -12.56
N ASP A 91 -10.13 13.96 -12.81
CA ASP A 91 -10.94 12.74 -12.96
C ASP A 91 -10.48 11.92 -14.16
N ALA A 92 -10.35 12.54 -15.34
CA ALA A 92 -9.89 11.86 -16.56
C ALA A 92 -8.52 11.17 -16.37
N LEU A 93 -7.57 11.84 -15.70
CA LEU A 93 -6.26 11.24 -15.39
C LEU A 93 -6.40 10.01 -14.47
N THR A 94 -7.21 10.12 -13.41
CA THR A 94 -7.36 9.04 -12.44
C THR A 94 -8.12 7.85 -12.99
N GLN A 95 -9.13 8.05 -13.85
CA GLN A 95 -9.81 6.95 -14.55
C GLN A 95 -8.88 6.24 -15.51
N ARG A 96 -8.16 6.98 -16.38
CA ARG A 96 -7.16 6.36 -17.28
C ARG A 96 -6.12 5.54 -16.52
N PHE A 97 -5.68 6.02 -15.35
CA PHE A 97 -4.80 5.25 -14.48
C PHE A 97 -5.44 3.95 -13.99
N LEU A 98 -6.66 4.00 -13.47
CA LEU A 98 -7.36 2.80 -12.98
C LEU A 98 -7.60 1.78 -14.10
N ASP A 99 -7.95 2.25 -15.29
CA ASP A 99 -8.19 1.39 -16.47
C ASP A 99 -6.89 0.79 -17.03
N SER A 100 -5.75 1.47 -16.81
CA SER A 100 -4.44 0.97 -17.21
C SER A 100 -3.89 -0.16 -16.33
N ILE A 101 -4.48 -0.41 -15.15
CA ILE A 101 -4.00 -1.43 -14.21
C ILE A 101 -4.25 -2.82 -14.82
N PRO A 102 -3.20 -3.59 -15.18
CA PRO A 102 -3.39 -4.92 -15.76
C PRO A 102 -4.08 -5.87 -14.79
N ALA A 103 -4.82 -6.84 -15.35
CA ALA A 103 -5.38 -7.92 -14.55
C ALA A 103 -4.27 -8.62 -13.73
N ASN A 104 -4.56 -8.90 -12.46
CA ASN A 104 -3.65 -9.57 -11.51
C ASN A 104 -2.35 -8.84 -11.16
N SER A 105 -2.12 -7.59 -11.61
CA SER A 105 -0.90 -6.85 -11.23
C SER A 105 -0.94 -6.31 -9.79
N LEU A 106 -2.15 -6.12 -9.23
CA LEU A 106 -2.38 -5.62 -7.89
C LEU A 106 -3.48 -6.42 -7.19
N GLU A 107 -3.36 -6.56 -5.87
CA GLU A 107 -4.40 -7.16 -5.04
C GLU A 107 -5.70 -6.35 -5.09
N GLN A 108 -6.85 -7.01 -5.15
CA GLN A 108 -8.17 -6.36 -5.25
C GLN A 108 -8.40 -5.32 -4.14
N SER A 109 -7.97 -5.62 -2.91
CA SER A 109 -8.07 -4.68 -1.78
C SER A 109 -7.26 -3.39 -2.00
N THR A 110 -6.17 -3.46 -2.74
CA THR A 110 -5.35 -2.29 -3.09
C THR A 110 -6.10 -1.41 -4.09
N ILE A 111 -6.70 -2.02 -5.12
CA ILE A 111 -7.51 -1.32 -6.12
C ILE A 111 -8.73 -0.67 -5.45
N THR A 112 -9.44 -1.39 -4.58
CA THR A 112 -10.55 -0.83 -3.78
C THR A 112 -10.08 0.39 -2.96
N GLY A 113 -8.91 0.29 -2.30
CA GLY A 113 -8.32 1.40 -1.57
C GLY A 113 -8.00 2.60 -2.47
N MET A 114 -7.38 2.38 -3.63
CA MET A 114 -7.09 3.43 -4.61
C MET A 114 -8.36 4.13 -5.09
N ARG A 115 -9.44 3.39 -5.38
CA ARG A 115 -10.74 3.96 -5.77
C ARG A 115 -11.34 4.84 -4.66
N ILE A 116 -11.24 4.43 -3.40
CA ILE A 116 -11.66 5.26 -2.25
C ILE A 116 -10.84 6.54 -2.18
N HIS A 117 -9.52 6.43 -2.32
CA HIS A 117 -8.63 7.60 -2.29
C HIS A 117 -8.92 8.58 -3.43
N ILE A 118 -9.08 8.07 -4.66
CA ILE A 118 -9.41 8.87 -5.85
C ILE A 118 -10.73 9.60 -5.65
N ARG A 119 -11.76 8.93 -5.13
CA ARG A 119 -13.05 9.56 -4.82
C ARG A 119 -12.91 10.74 -3.85
N HIS A 120 -12.04 10.64 -2.84
CA HIS A 120 -11.79 11.74 -1.92
C HIS A 120 -11.02 12.89 -2.60
N LEU A 121 -10.01 12.55 -3.41
CA LEU A 121 -9.24 13.52 -4.18
C LEU A 121 -10.13 14.31 -5.13
N THR A 122 -10.91 13.64 -5.98
CA THR A 122 -11.79 14.29 -6.96
C THR A 122 -12.91 15.09 -6.29
N ARG A 123 -13.48 14.59 -5.19
CA ARG A 123 -14.52 15.33 -4.44
C ARG A 123 -14.03 16.66 -3.88
N ILE A 124 -12.77 16.74 -3.44
CA ILE A 124 -12.25 17.94 -2.75
C ILE A 124 -11.47 18.86 -3.68
N LEU A 125 -10.60 18.31 -4.52
CA LEU A 125 -9.83 19.10 -5.48
C LEU A 125 -10.67 19.54 -6.68
N GLY A 126 -11.81 18.87 -6.91
CA GLY A 126 -12.67 19.06 -8.07
C GLY A 126 -12.33 18.05 -9.17
N PRO A 127 -13.34 17.36 -9.75
CA PRO A 127 -13.11 16.40 -10.83
C PRO A 127 -12.59 17.09 -12.10
N GLU A 128 -13.08 18.30 -12.37
CA GLU A 128 -12.74 19.11 -13.55
C GLU A 128 -11.45 19.92 -13.40
N LEU A 129 -10.73 19.81 -12.27
CA LEU A 129 -9.48 20.54 -12.07
C LEU A 129 -8.48 20.15 -13.18
N PRO A 130 -8.01 21.11 -14.00
CA PRO A 130 -6.98 20.83 -14.99
C PRO A 130 -5.70 20.40 -14.26
N ILE A 131 -5.11 19.27 -14.67
CA ILE A 131 -3.91 18.74 -14.00
C ILE A 131 -2.73 19.73 -14.07
N ARG A 132 -2.66 20.51 -15.15
CA ARG A 132 -1.67 21.57 -15.31
C ARG A 132 -1.83 22.70 -14.28
N ASP A 133 -2.95 22.79 -13.60
CA ASP A 133 -3.28 23.81 -12.60
C ASP A 133 -3.15 23.29 -11.17
N LEU A 134 -2.88 22.00 -10.96
CA LEU A 134 -2.61 21.45 -9.64
C LEU A 134 -1.29 22.02 -9.06
N ARG A 135 -1.38 22.95 -8.10
CA ARG A 135 -0.22 23.49 -7.37
C ARG A 135 -0.13 22.93 -5.95
N LEU A 136 0.91 23.34 -5.24
CA LEU A 136 1.16 22.97 -3.85
C LEU A 136 0.04 23.45 -2.90
N GLY A 137 -0.56 24.61 -3.17
CA GLY A 137 -1.61 25.20 -2.35
C GLY A 137 -2.86 24.31 -2.27
N GLU A 138 -3.22 23.70 -3.37
CA GLU A 138 -4.41 22.88 -3.54
C GLU A 138 -4.23 21.54 -2.83
N LEU A 139 -3.01 20.98 -2.90
CA LEU A 139 -2.63 19.81 -2.13
C LEU A 139 -2.60 20.09 -0.62
N GLN A 140 -2.17 21.29 -0.20
CA GLN A 140 -2.21 21.68 1.21
C GLN A 140 -3.65 21.91 1.67
N GLY A 141 -4.48 22.60 0.88
CA GLY A 141 -5.90 22.79 1.12
C GLY A 141 -6.66 21.46 1.22
N TYR A 142 -6.31 20.49 0.37
CA TYR A 142 -6.82 19.12 0.48
C TYR A 142 -6.50 18.49 1.84
N ILE A 143 -5.25 18.60 2.32
CA ILE A 143 -4.84 18.07 3.62
C ILE A 143 -5.63 18.75 4.74
N ASP A 144 -5.70 20.09 4.70
CA ASP A 144 -6.33 20.90 5.75
C ASP A 144 -7.82 20.59 5.87
N GLN A 145 -8.53 20.50 4.73
CA GLN A 145 -9.93 20.10 4.69
C GLN A 145 -10.11 18.65 5.15
N ARG A 146 -9.34 17.70 4.59
CA ARG A 146 -9.45 16.27 4.96
C ARG A 146 -9.21 16.03 6.43
N ALA A 147 -8.32 16.79 7.08
CA ALA A 147 -8.01 16.67 8.49
C ALA A 147 -9.17 17.09 9.42
N GLN A 148 -10.08 17.94 8.94
CA GLN A 148 -11.28 18.35 9.68
C GLN A 148 -12.47 17.42 9.44
N GLU A 149 -12.47 16.65 8.35
CA GLU A 149 -13.56 15.73 8.04
C GLU A 149 -13.69 14.60 9.07
N LYS A 150 -14.94 14.17 9.29
CA LYS A 150 -15.26 12.98 10.06
C LYS A 150 -14.98 11.73 9.23
N GLY A 151 -14.10 10.89 9.73
CA GLY A 151 -13.88 9.53 9.28
C GLY A 151 -14.71 8.51 10.06
N ILE A 152 -14.16 7.30 10.21
CA ILE A 152 -14.84 6.17 10.84
C ILE A 152 -15.21 6.49 12.30
N LYS A 153 -16.46 6.19 12.68
CA LYS A 153 -17.02 6.45 14.02
C LYS A 153 -17.00 7.94 14.43
N GLY A 154 -17.13 8.85 13.45
CA GLY A 154 -17.21 10.29 13.71
C GLY A 154 -15.88 10.97 14.06
N LYS A 155 -14.77 10.23 14.11
CA LYS A 155 -13.44 10.75 14.45
C LYS A 155 -12.83 11.54 13.30
N ARG A 156 -12.00 12.54 13.59
CA ARG A 156 -11.23 13.23 12.54
C ARG A 156 -10.32 12.27 11.78
N VAL A 157 -10.15 12.50 10.49
CA VAL A 157 -9.30 11.64 9.65
C VAL A 157 -7.83 11.79 10.03
N SER A 158 -7.18 10.65 10.25
CA SER A 158 -5.78 10.62 10.64
C SER A 158 -4.85 11.09 9.52
N ALA A 159 -3.75 11.76 9.87
CA ALA A 159 -2.70 12.11 8.92
C ALA A 159 -2.13 10.90 8.16
N ALA A 160 -2.17 9.69 8.75
CA ALA A 160 -1.73 8.47 8.07
C ALA A 160 -2.68 8.07 6.92
N THR A 161 -3.98 8.32 7.07
CA THR A 161 -4.97 8.12 6.00
C THR A 161 -4.75 9.12 4.87
N ILE A 162 -4.60 10.41 5.19
CA ILE A 162 -4.36 11.48 4.20
C ILE A 162 -3.06 11.21 3.41
N LYS A 163 -1.99 10.79 4.09
CA LYS A 163 -0.73 10.39 3.42
C LYS A 163 -0.92 9.23 2.44
N LYS A 164 -1.80 8.25 2.73
CA LYS A 164 -2.11 7.13 1.82
C LYS A 164 -2.90 7.59 0.60
N GLU A 165 -3.82 8.53 0.78
CA GLU A 165 -4.56 9.14 -0.31
C GLU A 165 -3.61 9.86 -1.28
N LEU A 166 -2.72 10.72 -0.75
CA LEU A 166 -1.71 11.40 -1.57
C LEU A 166 -0.65 10.45 -2.15
N THR A 167 -0.40 9.31 -1.50
CA THR A 167 0.44 8.26 -2.09
C THR A 167 -0.20 7.64 -3.33
N THR A 168 -1.54 7.54 -3.37
CA THR A 168 -2.26 7.10 -4.56
C THR A 168 -2.11 8.13 -5.66
N LEU A 169 -2.33 9.42 -5.36
CA LEU A 169 -2.11 10.50 -6.31
C LEU A 169 -0.68 10.50 -6.89
N ARG A 170 0.35 10.32 -6.05
CA ARG A 170 1.74 10.17 -6.52
C ARG A 170 1.93 8.96 -7.43
N THR A 171 1.25 7.85 -7.14
CA THR A 171 1.33 6.63 -7.95
C THR A 171 0.73 6.88 -9.33
N THR A 172 -0.45 7.50 -9.37
CA THR A 172 -1.11 7.97 -10.59
C THR A 172 -0.21 8.96 -11.35
N TRP A 173 0.38 9.95 -10.67
CA TRP A 173 1.28 10.94 -11.28
C TRP A 173 2.52 10.30 -11.90
N ASN A 174 3.14 9.34 -11.22
CA ASN A 174 4.32 8.65 -11.74
C ASN A 174 4.00 7.82 -12.98
N TRP A 175 2.83 7.18 -13.02
CA TRP A 175 2.33 6.47 -14.19
C TRP A 175 2.04 7.46 -15.34
N ALA A 176 1.37 8.57 -15.04
CA ALA A 176 1.05 9.64 -16.00
C ALA A 176 2.32 10.23 -16.64
N ARG A 177 3.37 10.40 -15.83
CA ARG A 177 4.68 10.87 -16.30
C ARG A 177 5.36 9.83 -17.20
N GLY A 178 5.20 8.54 -16.91
CA GLY A 178 5.71 7.46 -17.75
C GLY A 178 4.96 7.29 -19.08
N THR A 179 3.79 7.94 -19.22
CA THR A 179 2.94 7.94 -20.42
C THR A 179 2.87 9.32 -21.08
N ASP A 180 3.77 10.24 -20.71
CA ASP A 180 3.87 11.61 -21.21
C ASP A 180 2.61 12.48 -21.05
N LEU A 181 1.70 12.10 -20.14
CA LEU A 181 0.48 12.86 -19.82
C LEU A 181 0.75 14.06 -18.89
N VAL A 182 1.83 14.00 -18.11
CA VAL A 182 2.26 15.07 -17.20
C VAL A 182 3.78 15.20 -17.20
N THR A 183 4.28 16.38 -16.85
CA THR A 183 5.71 16.62 -16.67
C THR A 183 6.05 16.89 -15.21
N GLY A 184 7.32 16.70 -14.83
CA GLY A 184 7.80 16.97 -13.48
C GLY A 184 7.37 15.96 -12.42
N THR A 185 7.61 16.31 -11.15
CA THR A 185 7.32 15.46 -9.98
C THR A 185 6.32 16.13 -9.05
N LEU A 186 5.37 15.35 -8.52
CA LEU A 186 4.42 15.83 -7.52
C LEU A 186 5.14 16.17 -6.19
N PRO A 187 5.13 17.43 -5.72
CA PRO A 187 5.96 17.89 -4.61
C PRO A 187 5.35 17.56 -3.23
N LEU A 188 5.14 16.27 -2.93
CA LEU A 188 4.50 15.87 -1.67
C LEU A 188 5.36 16.08 -0.40
N ARG A 189 6.67 16.29 -0.55
CA ARG A 189 7.62 16.39 0.60
C ARG A 189 7.49 17.70 1.36
N THR A 190 7.02 18.77 0.72
CA THR A 190 6.89 20.11 1.31
C THR A 190 5.57 20.32 2.04
N LEU A 191 4.63 19.38 1.90
CA LEU A 191 3.31 19.46 2.52
C LEU A 191 3.36 19.25 4.04
N ARG A 192 2.56 20.01 4.77
CA ARG A 192 2.44 19.92 6.23
C ARG A 192 1.21 19.10 6.60
N TYR A 193 1.42 18.12 7.47
CA TYR A 193 0.36 17.22 7.95
C TYR A 193 0.08 17.45 9.42
N PRO A 194 -1.14 17.17 9.90
CA PRO A 194 -1.41 17.08 11.33
C PRO A 194 -0.43 16.13 12.03
N LYS A 195 -0.10 16.45 13.29
CA LYS A 195 0.79 15.60 14.10
C LYS A 195 0.18 14.20 14.23
N LEU A 196 1.00 13.18 13.95
CA LEU A 196 0.63 11.80 14.22
C LEU A 196 0.77 11.55 15.72
N ILE A 197 -0.28 11.02 16.34
CA ILE A 197 -0.22 10.55 17.71
C ILE A 197 0.52 9.21 17.71
N ALA A 198 1.59 9.11 18.50
CA ALA A 198 2.32 7.87 18.67
C ALA A 198 1.40 6.80 19.28
N LYS A 199 1.43 5.60 18.72
CA LYS A 199 0.69 4.48 19.29
C LYS A 199 1.31 4.08 20.63
N PRO A 200 0.52 3.76 21.66
CA PRO A 200 1.10 3.28 22.90
C PRO A 200 1.83 1.94 22.70
N PRO A 201 2.75 1.60 23.62
CA PRO A 201 3.29 0.26 23.72
C PRO A 201 2.15 -0.76 23.87
N PHE A 202 2.44 -2.03 23.56
CA PHE A 202 1.48 -3.09 23.88
C PHE A 202 1.29 -3.21 25.40
N LEU A 203 0.05 -3.41 25.84
CA LEU A 203 -0.33 -3.46 27.25
C LEU A 203 -1.14 -4.73 27.53
N THR A 204 -0.99 -5.28 28.73
CA THR A 204 -1.82 -6.40 29.21
C THR A 204 -3.24 -5.93 29.48
N LEU A 205 -4.19 -6.88 29.60
CA LEU A 205 -5.56 -6.58 29.98
C LEU A 205 -5.61 -5.84 31.35
N ALA A 206 -4.90 -6.37 32.35
CA ALA A 206 -4.80 -5.76 33.68
C ALA A 206 -4.17 -4.35 33.68
N ASP A 207 -3.16 -4.09 32.83
CA ASP A 207 -2.59 -2.75 32.68
C ASP A 207 -3.59 -1.75 32.10
N ILE A 208 -4.37 -2.18 31.10
CA ILE A 208 -5.38 -1.33 30.47
C ILE A 208 -6.50 -1.02 31.46
N GLU A 209 -7.03 -2.03 32.14
CA GLU A 209 -8.08 -1.86 33.15
C GLU A 209 -7.64 -0.93 34.28
N ARG A 210 -6.43 -1.10 34.81
CA ARG A 210 -5.86 -0.22 35.83
C ARG A 210 -5.77 1.23 35.35
N ARG A 211 -5.33 1.47 34.11
CA ARG A 211 -5.25 2.82 33.53
C ARG A 211 -6.62 3.45 33.33
N ILE A 212 -7.63 2.66 32.98
CA ILE A 212 -9.01 3.12 32.83
C ILE A 212 -9.62 3.45 34.20
N ALA A 213 -9.38 2.61 35.22
CA ALA A 213 -9.88 2.83 36.58
C ALA A 213 -9.27 4.08 37.24
N ASN A 214 -7.97 4.32 37.04
CA ASN A 214 -7.25 5.41 37.68
C ASN A 214 -7.37 6.77 36.96
N GLY A 215 -7.94 6.79 35.75
CA GLY A 215 -7.90 7.96 34.88
C GLY A 215 -9.28 8.44 34.43
N GLN A 216 -9.47 9.76 34.39
CA GLN A 216 -10.55 10.38 33.64
C GLN A 216 -10.21 10.37 32.14
N LEU A 217 -10.25 9.18 31.54
CA LEU A 217 -10.02 8.98 30.11
C LEU A 217 -11.33 9.11 29.32
N SER A 218 -11.30 9.90 28.25
CA SER A 218 -12.34 9.90 27.22
C SER A 218 -12.47 8.53 26.54
N ASP A 219 -13.63 8.24 25.95
CA ASP A 219 -13.88 6.98 25.23
C ASP A 219 -12.86 6.73 24.11
N ASP A 220 -12.35 7.79 23.50
CA ASP A 220 -11.32 7.72 22.47
C ASP A 220 -9.97 7.28 23.02
N GLN A 221 -9.59 7.80 24.18
CA GLN A 221 -8.36 7.38 24.85
C GLN A 221 -8.47 5.92 25.31
N ARG A 222 -9.64 5.51 25.84
CA ARG A 222 -9.91 4.11 26.20
C ARG A 222 -9.79 3.19 24.99
N ALA A 223 -10.38 3.57 23.85
CA ALA A 223 -10.30 2.79 22.62
C ALA A 223 -8.85 2.64 22.10
N VAL A 224 -8.01 3.67 22.22
CA VAL A 224 -6.59 3.61 21.84
C VAL A 224 -5.80 2.65 22.75
N LEU A 225 -6.13 2.59 24.04
CA LEU A 225 -5.54 1.60 24.95
C LEU A 225 -5.91 0.17 24.53
N TRP A 226 -7.19 -0.09 24.26
CA TRP A 226 -7.65 -1.41 23.78
C TRP A 226 -7.09 -1.81 22.41
N GLU A 227 -6.75 -0.85 21.54
CA GLU A 227 -6.01 -1.11 20.29
C GLU A 227 -4.55 -1.57 20.51
N SER A 228 -4.06 -1.44 21.73
CA SER A 228 -2.72 -1.86 22.15
C SER A 228 -2.76 -3.08 23.07
N LEU A 229 -3.93 -3.71 23.22
CA LEU A 229 -4.05 -4.96 23.97
C LEU A 229 -3.18 -6.06 23.36
N PHE A 230 -2.45 -6.76 24.22
CA PHE A 230 -1.98 -8.12 24.00
C PHE A 230 -2.41 -8.99 25.18
N LEU A 231 -2.50 -10.30 24.96
CA LEU A 231 -2.83 -11.29 25.97
C LEU A 231 -1.57 -12.00 26.43
N THR A 232 -1.42 -12.22 27.73
CA THR A 232 -0.30 -13.02 28.29
C THR A 232 -0.40 -14.49 27.86
N ALA A 233 0.64 -15.28 28.13
CA ALA A 233 0.60 -16.72 27.81
C ALA A 233 -0.55 -17.43 28.54
N GLU A 234 -0.77 -17.09 29.81
CA GLU A 234 -1.84 -17.63 30.65
C GLU A 234 -3.22 -17.21 30.12
N GLU A 235 -3.39 -15.93 29.76
CA GLU A 235 -4.65 -15.44 29.19
C GLU A 235 -4.95 -16.06 27.82
N ILE A 236 -3.92 -16.35 27.02
CA ILE A 236 -4.06 -17.11 25.78
C ILE A 236 -4.53 -18.53 26.08
N ASP A 237 -3.94 -19.20 27.05
CA ASP A 237 -4.33 -20.57 27.39
C ASP A 237 -5.77 -20.66 27.90
N GLU A 238 -6.18 -19.74 28.78
CA GLU A 238 -7.56 -19.61 29.25
C GLU A 238 -8.53 -19.34 28.10
N LEU A 239 -8.18 -18.41 27.20
CA LEU A 239 -9.01 -18.09 26.05
C LEU A 239 -9.17 -19.30 25.13
N LEU A 240 -8.10 -20.02 24.85
CA LEU A 240 -8.15 -21.22 24.01
C LEU A 240 -8.99 -22.33 24.64
N ASN A 241 -8.90 -22.53 25.97
CA ASN A 241 -9.76 -23.48 26.69
C ASN A 241 -11.24 -23.09 26.59
N TYR A 242 -11.55 -21.80 26.75
CA TYR A 242 -12.91 -21.29 26.60
C TYR A 242 -13.44 -21.49 25.17
N VAL A 243 -12.62 -21.18 24.15
CA VAL A 243 -13.00 -21.38 22.75
C VAL A 243 -13.23 -22.86 22.45
N GLN A 244 -12.39 -23.76 22.97
CA GLN A 244 -12.54 -25.20 22.78
C GLN A 244 -13.89 -25.72 23.31
N SER A 245 -14.34 -25.23 24.47
CA SER A 245 -15.60 -25.66 25.09
C SER A 245 -16.84 -24.94 24.55
N SER A 246 -16.69 -23.72 24.01
CA SER A 246 -17.81 -22.84 23.64
C SER A 246 -18.02 -22.71 22.13
N ALA A 247 -17.10 -23.20 21.30
CA ALA A 247 -17.19 -23.06 19.85
C ALA A 247 -18.35 -23.89 19.26
N TYR A 248 -19.24 -23.20 18.54
CA TYR A 248 -20.36 -23.82 17.80
C TYR A 248 -19.97 -24.33 16.41
N HIS A 249 -18.75 -24.04 15.96
CA HIS A 249 -18.14 -24.65 14.78
C HIS A 249 -16.80 -25.28 15.17
N PRO A 250 -16.56 -26.56 14.83
CA PRO A 250 -15.32 -27.25 15.17
C PRO A 250 -14.05 -26.56 14.66
N VAL A 251 -14.12 -25.86 13.52
CA VAL A 251 -12.98 -25.15 12.92
C VAL A 251 -12.49 -23.94 13.73
N LEU A 252 -13.31 -23.39 14.64
CA LEU A 252 -12.96 -22.15 15.33
C LEU A 252 -11.82 -22.35 16.34
N TYR A 253 -11.85 -23.41 17.14
CA TYR A 253 -10.75 -23.72 18.07
C TYR A 253 -9.39 -23.84 17.38
N PRO A 254 -9.19 -24.70 16.36
CA PRO A 254 -7.90 -24.84 15.71
C PRO A 254 -7.48 -23.56 14.98
N MET A 255 -8.40 -22.74 14.47
CA MET A 255 -8.05 -21.41 13.94
C MET A 255 -7.53 -20.44 15.01
N PHE A 256 -8.15 -20.41 16.18
CA PHE A 256 -7.72 -19.59 17.30
C PHE A 256 -6.35 -20.05 17.81
N ALA A 257 -6.16 -21.36 17.99
CA ALA A 257 -4.89 -21.95 18.37
C ALA A 257 -3.80 -21.62 17.35
N PHE A 258 -4.09 -21.76 16.05
CA PHE A 258 -3.15 -21.41 14.99
C PHE A 258 -2.75 -19.94 15.04
N ALA A 259 -3.70 -19.03 15.21
CA ALA A 259 -3.42 -17.60 15.33
C ALA A 259 -2.51 -17.29 16.54
N ALA A 260 -2.85 -17.86 17.70
CA ALA A 260 -2.15 -17.63 18.96
C ALA A 260 -0.72 -18.19 18.96
N HIS A 261 -0.52 -19.39 18.42
CA HIS A 261 0.77 -20.09 18.46
C HIS A 261 1.69 -19.81 17.26
N THR A 262 1.22 -19.11 16.22
CA THR A 262 2.07 -18.78 15.04
C THR A 262 2.23 -17.28 14.78
N GLY A 263 1.36 -16.44 15.35
CA GLY A 263 1.30 -15.02 15.00
C GLY A 263 0.90 -14.75 13.54
N ALA A 264 0.30 -15.73 12.87
CA ALA A 264 -0.21 -15.58 11.51
C ALA A 264 -1.28 -14.50 11.42
N ARG A 265 -1.28 -13.75 10.30
CA ARG A 265 -2.35 -12.79 9.99
C ARG A 265 -3.61 -13.56 9.61
N ARG A 266 -4.80 -13.04 9.93
CA ARG A 266 -6.09 -13.65 9.53
C ARG A 266 -6.13 -14.13 8.06
N SER A 267 -5.64 -13.32 7.13
CA SER A 267 -5.62 -13.68 5.71
C SER A 267 -4.61 -14.78 5.35
N GLU A 268 -3.59 -14.99 6.18
CA GLU A 268 -2.64 -16.09 6.03
C GLU A 268 -3.27 -17.38 6.54
N ILE A 269 -3.94 -17.33 7.71
CA ILE A 269 -4.72 -18.46 8.27
C ILE A 269 -5.74 -18.97 7.25
N LEU A 270 -6.58 -18.06 6.72
CA LEU A 270 -7.64 -18.42 5.75
C LEU A 270 -7.13 -18.95 4.40
N ARG A 271 -5.82 -18.85 4.12
CA ARG A 271 -5.20 -19.38 2.89
C ARG A 271 -4.28 -20.56 3.15
N SER A 272 -4.08 -20.95 4.40
CA SER A 272 -3.29 -22.12 4.74
C SER A 272 -3.94 -23.35 4.12
N THR A 273 -3.10 -24.24 3.64
CA THR A 273 -3.46 -25.53 3.04
C THR A 273 -2.95 -26.67 3.92
N LEU A 274 -3.56 -27.85 3.79
CA LEU A 274 -3.15 -29.02 4.56
C LEU A 274 -1.67 -29.38 4.31
N ASP A 275 -1.19 -29.17 3.08
CA ASP A 275 0.21 -29.39 2.67
C ASP A 275 1.20 -28.43 3.36
N ASP A 276 0.72 -27.33 3.93
CA ASP A 276 1.58 -26.41 4.68
C ASP A 276 2.02 -26.99 6.04
N ILE A 277 1.35 -28.04 6.52
CA ILE A 277 1.56 -28.62 7.86
C ILE A 277 2.47 -29.85 7.74
N ASP A 278 3.71 -29.71 8.21
CA ASP A 278 4.65 -30.82 8.29
C ASP A 278 4.77 -31.29 9.75
N PHE A 279 4.07 -32.37 10.08
CA PHE A 279 4.15 -32.98 11.41
C PHE A 279 5.47 -33.68 11.69
N SER A 280 6.19 -34.11 10.64
CA SER A 280 7.47 -34.82 10.78
C SER A 280 8.58 -33.85 11.16
N LEU A 281 8.64 -32.70 10.49
CA LEU A 281 9.55 -31.60 10.80
C LEU A 281 9.03 -30.73 11.95
N GLY A 282 7.74 -30.85 12.29
CA GLY A 282 7.12 -30.09 13.35
C GLY A 282 7.01 -28.60 13.03
N VAL A 283 6.73 -28.26 11.77
CA VAL A 283 6.62 -26.86 11.31
C VAL A 283 5.35 -26.64 10.49
N VAL A 284 4.90 -25.39 10.44
CA VAL A 284 3.91 -24.93 9.48
C VAL A 284 4.48 -23.85 8.57
N THR A 285 4.21 -23.97 7.27
CA THR A 285 4.58 -22.99 6.26
C THR A 285 3.50 -21.93 6.10
N ILE A 286 3.88 -20.66 6.11
CA ILE A 286 2.96 -19.53 5.97
C ILE A 286 3.27 -18.74 4.69
N HIS A 287 2.26 -18.62 3.83
CA HIS A 287 2.34 -17.87 2.57
C HIS A 287 2.08 -16.36 2.74
N GLU A 288 3.08 -15.57 2.36
CA GLU A 288 3.13 -14.11 2.52
C GLU A 288 2.99 -13.42 1.16
N LYS A 289 1.99 -12.54 1.02
CA LYS A 289 1.81 -11.72 -0.19
C LYS A 289 2.35 -10.29 -0.08
N LYS A 290 2.81 -9.90 1.10
CA LYS A 290 3.13 -8.49 1.41
C LYS A 290 4.59 -8.25 1.79
N ARG A 291 5.41 -9.30 1.84
CA ARG A 291 6.81 -9.18 2.26
C ARG A 291 7.68 -8.68 1.12
N VAL A 292 7.60 -9.31 -0.05
CA VAL A 292 8.33 -8.88 -1.24
C VAL A 292 7.32 -8.37 -2.27
N ARG A 293 7.57 -7.18 -2.81
CA ARG A 293 6.67 -6.58 -3.81
C ARG A 293 6.68 -7.45 -5.07
N GLY A 294 5.49 -7.90 -5.48
CA GLY A 294 5.33 -8.72 -6.68
C GLY A 294 5.69 -10.19 -6.53
N GLN A 295 6.01 -10.66 -5.31
CA GLN A 295 6.33 -12.07 -5.06
C GLN A 295 5.54 -12.60 -3.86
N ILE A 296 5.12 -13.86 -3.97
CA ILE A 296 4.63 -14.62 -2.83
C ILE A 296 5.86 -15.26 -2.19
N THR A 297 6.10 -14.97 -0.91
CA THR A 297 7.18 -15.60 -0.14
C THR A 297 6.60 -16.51 0.91
N THR A 298 7.41 -17.39 1.47
CA THR A 298 7.02 -18.26 2.58
C THR A 298 7.90 -18.01 3.80
N ARG A 299 7.37 -18.41 4.96
CA ARG A 299 8.12 -18.51 6.21
C ARG A 299 7.63 -19.72 6.98
N SER A 300 8.50 -20.36 7.75
CA SER A 300 8.14 -21.52 8.55
C SER A 300 8.07 -21.15 10.03
N VAL A 301 7.09 -21.68 10.73
CA VAL A 301 6.90 -21.50 12.17
C VAL A 301 6.86 -22.86 12.86
N PRO A 302 7.68 -23.10 13.91
CA PRO A 302 7.62 -24.34 14.67
C PRO A 302 6.24 -24.56 15.31
N LEU A 303 5.76 -25.80 15.29
CA LEU A 303 4.53 -26.21 15.95
C LEU A 303 4.78 -26.34 17.46
N SER A 304 4.03 -25.58 18.25
CA SER A 304 3.93 -25.86 19.69
C SER A 304 3.23 -27.21 19.91
N PRO A 305 3.45 -27.89 21.05
CA PRO A 305 2.76 -29.14 21.37
C PRO A 305 1.23 -29.00 21.28
N ARG A 306 0.68 -27.95 21.88
CA ARG A 306 -0.76 -27.65 21.85
C ARG A 306 -1.31 -27.43 20.44
N LEU A 307 -0.58 -26.71 19.58
CA LEU A 307 -0.99 -26.51 18.20
C LEU A 307 -0.94 -27.82 17.41
N ARG A 308 0.10 -28.64 17.62
CA ARG A 308 0.24 -29.94 16.97
C ARG A 308 -0.94 -30.85 17.28
N GLU A 309 -1.33 -30.96 18.55
CA GLU A 309 -2.50 -31.75 18.98
C GLU A 309 -3.78 -31.21 18.35
N SER A 310 -4.02 -29.90 18.49
CA SER A 310 -5.20 -29.25 17.92
C SER A 310 -5.34 -29.46 16.40
N LEU A 311 -4.24 -29.41 15.66
CA LEU A 311 -4.25 -29.65 14.21
C LEU A 311 -4.49 -31.12 13.86
N ARG A 312 -3.93 -32.07 14.63
CA ARG A 312 -4.20 -33.51 14.42
C ARG A 312 -5.66 -33.85 14.62
N ASP A 313 -6.24 -33.37 15.72
CA ASP A 313 -7.66 -33.57 16.03
C ASP A 313 -8.53 -32.95 14.94
N TRP A 314 -8.21 -31.74 14.51
CA TRP A 314 -8.94 -31.06 13.45
C TRP A 314 -8.85 -31.77 12.09
N ILE A 315 -7.68 -32.27 11.70
CA ILE A 315 -7.51 -33.01 10.44
C ILE A 315 -8.38 -34.26 10.42
N SER A 316 -8.56 -34.93 11.57
CA SER A 316 -9.45 -36.10 11.67
C SER A 316 -10.94 -35.76 11.45
N LEU A 317 -11.33 -34.50 11.71
CA LEU A 317 -12.69 -33.98 11.57
C LEU A 317 -12.86 -33.09 10.32
N HIS A 318 -11.83 -32.99 9.47
CA HIS A 318 -11.78 -32.03 8.39
C HIS A 318 -12.84 -32.38 7.32
N PRO A 319 -13.70 -31.43 6.90
CA PRO A 319 -14.81 -31.71 5.97
C PRO A 319 -14.36 -31.93 4.52
N GLY A 320 -13.05 -31.88 4.24
CA GLY A 320 -12.47 -32.04 2.91
C GLY A 320 -12.04 -30.73 2.25
N GLY A 321 -11.40 -30.84 1.09
CA GLY A 321 -10.81 -29.71 0.36
C GLY A 321 -9.35 -29.41 0.74
N PRO A 322 -8.68 -28.52 -0.02
CA PRO A 322 -7.23 -28.31 0.10
C PRO A 322 -6.84 -27.37 1.25
N PHE A 323 -7.76 -26.50 1.69
CA PHE A 323 -7.47 -25.49 2.70
C PHE A 323 -7.52 -26.10 4.11
N THR A 324 -6.64 -25.65 5.00
CA THR A 324 -6.57 -26.13 6.39
C THR A 324 -7.84 -25.85 7.16
N PHE A 325 -8.44 -24.68 7.00
CA PHE A 325 -9.59 -24.25 7.80
C PHE A 325 -10.82 -24.05 6.92
N THR A 326 -11.61 -25.10 6.82
CA THR A 326 -12.82 -25.17 6.00
C THR A 326 -14.06 -25.30 6.89
N LEU A 327 -15.16 -24.68 6.44
CA LEU A 327 -16.49 -24.99 6.96
C LEU A 327 -17.08 -26.13 6.14
N GLY A 328 -17.81 -27.03 6.79
CA GLY A 328 -18.61 -28.05 6.09
C GLY A 328 -19.80 -27.44 5.32
N THR A 329 -20.52 -28.30 4.59
CA THR A 329 -21.69 -27.93 3.78
C THR A 329 -22.86 -27.44 4.64
N GLN A 330 -23.09 -28.09 5.78
CA GLN A 330 -24.02 -27.63 6.82
C GLN A 330 -23.30 -26.73 7.82
N VAL A 331 -23.53 -25.42 7.70
CA VAL A 331 -23.00 -24.42 8.62
C VAL A 331 -24.04 -24.12 9.68
N SER A 332 -23.82 -24.61 10.91
CA SER A 332 -24.68 -24.28 12.06
C SER A 332 -24.91 -22.77 12.17
N ARG A 333 -26.16 -22.34 12.32
CA ARG A 333 -26.57 -20.92 12.43
C ARG A 333 -26.32 -20.05 11.18
N SER A 334 -26.04 -20.64 10.01
CA SER A 334 -26.12 -19.94 8.72
C SER A 334 -27.52 -20.09 8.11
N LYS A 335 -28.04 -19.02 7.50
CA LYS A 335 -29.26 -19.09 6.66
C LYS A 335 -28.97 -19.56 5.22
N LYS A 336 -27.70 -19.76 4.89
CA LYS A 336 -27.22 -20.19 3.57
C LYS A 336 -26.52 -21.53 3.71
N GLU A 337 -27.00 -22.53 2.98
CA GLU A 337 -26.27 -23.77 2.74
C GLU A 337 -25.09 -23.49 1.82
N ARG A 338 -23.99 -24.22 2.01
CA ARG A 338 -22.84 -24.16 1.12
C ARG A 338 -22.87 -25.41 0.26
N ASP A 339 -22.78 -25.22 -1.06
CA ASP A 339 -22.76 -26.32 -2.02
C ASP A 339 -21.57 -27.26 -1.79
N GLU A 340 -20.43 -26.70 -1.35
CA GLU A 340 -19.20 -27.42 -1.07
C GLU A 340 -18.47 -26.89 0.19
N PRO A 341 -17.67 -27.75 0.87
CA PRO A 341 -16.79 -27.30 1.93
C PRO A 341 -15.88 -26.17 1.45
N SER A 342 -15.89 -25.05 2.17
CA SER A 342 -15.21 -23.85 1.70
C SER A 342 -14.68 -23.01 2.85
N VAL A 343 -13.66 -22.20 2.53
CA VAL A 343 -13.04 -21.30 3.50
C VAL A 343 -14.01 -20.20 3.91
N MET A 344 -13.86 -19.75 5.17
CA MET A 344 -14.53 -18.54 5.63
C MET A 344 -14.01 -17.31 4.89
N THR A 345 -14.94 -16.40 4.59
CA THR A 345 -14.56 -15.05 4.20
C THR A 345 -13.89 -14.32 5.37
N ARG A 346 -13.19 -13.23 5.05
CA ARG A 346 -12.54 -12.39 6.07
C ARG A 346 -13.53 -11.82 7.08
N ASP A 347 -14.74 -11.51 6.62
CA ASP A 347 -15.78 -10.90 7.43
C ASP A 347 -16.47 -11.93 8.30
N GLU A 348 -16.77 -13.13 7.78
CA GLU A 348 -17.25 -14.28 8.58
C GLU A 348 -16.26 -14.61 9.70
N ALA A 349 -14.97 -14.76 9.38
CA ALA A 349 -13.97 -15.02 10.41
C ALA A 349 -13.91 -13.91 11.48
N HIS A 350 -14.13 -12.65 11.10
CA HIS A 350 -14.18 -11.54 12.07
C HIS A 350 -15.42 -11.59 12.96
N ASP A 351 -16.56 -11.87 12.34
CA ASP A 351 -17.85 -11.94 13.00
C ASP A 351 -17.89 -13.12 13.99
N HIS A 352 -17.43 -14.31 13.59
CA HIS A 352 -17.26 -15.45 14.50
C HIS A 352 -16.34 -15.11 15.69
N PHE A 353 -15.22 -14.44 15.43
CA PHE A 353 -14.31 -13.96 16.49
C PHE A 353 -15.04 -13.03 17.47
N LYS A 354 -15.82 -12.06 16.99
CA LYS A 354 -16.56 -11.14 17.86
C LYS A 354 -17.68 -11.83 18.61
N ARG A 355 -18.39 -12.79 18.00
CA ARG A 355 -19.48 -13.53 18.63
C ARG A 355 -18.99 -14.46 19.73
N ILE A 356 -17.93 -15.23 19.49
CA ILE A 356 -17.38 -16.15 20.49
C ILE A 356 -16.91 -15.39 21.74
N LEU A 357 -16.31 -14.21 21.56
CA LEU A 357 -15.78 -13.44 22.69
C LEU A 357 -16.81 -12.50 23.32
N ALA A 358 -18.04 -12.42 22.79
CA ALA A 358 -19.06 -11.54 23.33
C ALA A 358 -19.42 -11.94 24.77
N GLY A 359 -19.50 -10.95 25.67
CA GLY A 359 -19.80 -11.19 27.09
C GLY A 359 -18.63 -11.76 27.92
N THR A 360 -17.48 -12.02 27.31
CA THR A 360 -16.27 -12.47 28.02
C THR A 360 -15.36 -11.29 28.38
N LYS A 361 -14.38 -11.48 29.27
CA LYS A 361 -13.34 -10.48 29.56
C LYS A 361 -12.51 -10.11 28.32
N TRP A 362 -12.47 -10.97 27.30
CA TRP A 362 -11.75 -10.74 26.04
C TRP A 362 -12.59 -9.99 24.98
N ALA A 363 -13.82 -9.55 25.30
CA ALA A 363 -14.71 -8.85 24.37
C ALA A 363 -14.09 -7.57 23.77
N HIS A 364 -13.16 -6.95 24.49
CA HIS A 364 -12.41 -5.77 24.05
C HIS A 364 -11.38 -6.06 22.97
N ALA A 365 -11.02 -7.32 22.74
CA ALA A 365 -10.15 -7.70 21.63
C ALA A 365 -10.78 -7.28 20.30
N ARG A 366 -10.05 -6.45 19.54
CA ARG A 366 -10.58 -5.82 18.33
C ARG A 366 -10.68 -6.78 17.15
N GLY A 367 -9.94 -7.89 17.18
CA GLY A 367 -9.89 -8.87 16.10
C GLY A 367 -8.64 -9.73 16.18
N TRP A 368 -8.52 -10.66 15.24
CA TRP A 368 -7.44 -11.65 15.11
C TRP A 368 -6.00 -11.13 15.23
N HIS A 369 -5.76 -9.83 14.94
CA HIS A 369 -4.41 -9.27 15.06
C HIS A 369 -3.91 -9.20 16.51
N VAL A 370 -4.82 -9.28 17.50
CA VAL A 370 -4.46 -9.39 18.91
C VAL A 370 -3.54 -10.58 19.16
N PHE A 371 -3.79 -11.74 18.53
CA PHE A 371 -2.98 -12.95 18.70
C PHE A 371 -1.55 -12.75 18.24
N ARG A 372 -1.34 -12.00 17.17
CA ARG A 372 0.00 -11.67 16.69
C ARG A 372 0.71 -10.70 17.64
N HIS A 373 -0.01 -9.75 18.24
CA HIS A 373 0.54 -8.90 19.29
C HIS A 373 0.93 -9.74 20.51
N SER A 374 0.04 -10.62 20.97
CA SER A 374 0.30 -11.58 22.05
C SER A 374 1.51 -12.46 21.76
N PHE A 375 1.58 -13.09 20.59
CA PHE A 375 2.70 -13.95 20.19
C PHE A 375 4.04 -13.19 20.26
N CYS A 376 4.13 -12.01 19.63
CA CYS A 376 5.36 -11.22 19.66
C CYS A 376 5.74 -10.76 21.08
N SER A 377 4.76 -10.27 21.84
CA SER A 377 4.96 -9.78 23.20
C SER A 377 5.38 -10.90 24.16
N ASN A 378 4.74 -12.07 24.10
CA ASN A 378 5.05 -13.22 24.95
C ASN A 378 6.41 -13.82 24.58
N CYS A 379 6.74 -13.95 23.29
CA CYS A 379 8.09 -14.38 22.89
C CYS A 379 9.16 -13.40 23.38
N ALA A 380 8.92 -12.09 23.27
CA ALA A 380 9.86 -11.08 23.75
C ALA A 380 10.00 -11.11 25.29
N ALA A 381 8.90 -11.27 26.02
CA ALA A 381 8.91 -11.40 27.47
C ALA A 381 9.62 -12.68 27.95
N ALA A 382 9.47 -13.79 27.21
CA ALA A 382 10.18 -15.05 27.43
C ALA A 382 11.65 -15.01 26.96
N GLY A 383 12.09 -13.90 26.37
CA GLY A 383 13.49 -13.71 26.01
C GLY A 383 13.93 -14.37 24.70
N VAL A 384 12.99 -14.74 23.84
CA VAL A 384 13.29 -15.30 22.53
C VAL A 384 14.01 -14.28 21.66
N ASP A 385 15.05 -14.73 20.94
CA ASP A 385 15.83 -13.87 20.06
C ASP A 385 14.94 -13.14 19.04
N GLN A 386 15.11 -11.82 18.94
CA GLN A 386 14.28 -10.96 18.10
C GLN A 386 14.35 -11.32 16.61
N ARG A 387 15.46 -11.89 16.12
CA ARG A 387 15.61 -12.36 14.74
C ARG A 387 14.72 -13.57 14.48
N MET A 388 14.59 -14.47 15.45
CA MET A 388 13.67 -15.61 15.37
C MET A 388 12.21 -15.14 15.33
N ILE A 389 11.83 -14.23 16.24
CA ILE A 389 10.48 -13.63 16.25
C ILE A 389 10.19 -12.98 14.88
N ASN A 390 11.11 -12.17 14.37
CA ASN A 390 10.97 -11.49 13.08
C ASN A 390 10.83 -12.47 11.92
N ALA A 391 11.58 -13.58 11.93
CA ALA A 391 11.49 -14.64 10.93
C ALA A 391 10.12 -15.34 10.96
N TRP A 392 9.60 -15.69 12.14
CA TRP A 392 8.31 -16.39 12.28
C TRP A 392 7.11 -15.53 11.93
N VAL A 393 7.13 -14.25 12.27
CA VAL A 393 5.99 -13.37 11.99
C VAL A 393 6.14 -12.63 10.66
N GLY A 394 7.35 -12.53 10.10
CA GLY A 394 7.63 -11.79 8.86
C GLY A 394 7.58 -10.26 9.09
N HIS A 395 8.27 -9.78 10.13
CA HIS A 395 8.51 -8.34 10.33
C HIS A 395 9.70 -7.88 9.47
N GLN A 396 9.57 -6.70 8.87
CA GLN A 396 10.61 -6.15 7.97
C GLN A 396 11.19 -4.82 8.46
N THR A 397 10.55 -4.15 9.43
CA THR A 397 10.99 -2.83 9.89
C THR A 397 11.12 -2.81 11.41
N GLU A 398 12.07 -2.03 11.91
CA GLU A 398 12.27 -1.82 13.34
C GLU A 398 11.03 -1.18 14.00
N GLU A 399 10.31 -0.33 13.28
CA GLU A 399 9.05 0.27 13.74
C GLU A 399 8.00 -0.78 14.15
N MET A 400 7.95 -1.94 13.47
CA MET A 400 7.05 -3.03 13.85
C MET A 400 7.46 -3.70 15.17
N VAL A 401 8.76 -3.67 15.50
CA VAL A 401 9.33 -4.28 16.71
C VAL A 401 9.21 -3.35 17.92
N ARG A 402 9.37 -2.03 17.71
CA ARG A 402 9.40 -1.01 18.79
C ARG A 402 8.24 -1.09 19.79
N ARG A 403 7.06 -1.57 19.39
CA ARG A 403 5.87 -1.61 20.26
C ARG A 403 5.93 -2.63 21.40
N TYR A 404 6.79 -3.65 21.36
CA TYR A 404 6.97 -4.64 22.45
C TYR A 404 8.39 -4.70 23.00
N ARG A 405 9.32 -3.82 22.56
CA ARG A 405 10.71 -3.79 23.10
C ARG A 405 10.77 -3.52 24.60
N HIS A 406 9.80 -2.79 25.13
CA HIS A 406 9.67 -2.51 26.55
C HIS A 406 9.32 -3.74 27.40
N LEU A 407 9.12 -4.91 26.81
CA LEU A 407 8.94 -6.21 27.51
C LEU A 407 10.25 -7.00 27.65
N ILE A 408 11.35 -6.50 27.08
CA ILE A 408 12.73 -6.96 27.28
C ILE A 408 13.45 -6.44 28.58
N PRO A 409 12.84 -5.70 29.56
CA PRO A 409 13.57 -5.14 30.71
C PRO A 409 14.26 -6.15 31.63
N ASN A 410 13.62 -7.30 31.89
CA ASN A 410 14.23 -8.32 32.76
C ASN A 410 15.55 -8.83 32.17
N GLN A 411 15.69 -8.82 30.85
CA GLN A 411 16.94 -9.18 30.18
C GLN A 411 17.97 -8.07 30.20
N GLN A 412 17.59 -6.79 30.16
CA GLN A 412 18.58 -5.71 30.19
C GLN A 412 19.35 -5.69 31.52
N GLN A 413 18.64 -5.83 32.64
CA GLN A 413 19.29 -5.90 33.95
C GLN A 413 20.03 -7.22 34.16
N ALA A 414 19.50 -8.36 33.70
CA ALA A 414 20.20 -9.64 33.80
C ALA A 414 21.44 -9.69 32.89
N ALA A 415 21.37 -9.16 31.67
CA ALA A 415 22.50 -9.10 30.74
C ALA A 415 23.58 -8.13 31.21
N ILE A 416 23.21 -6.96 31.76
CA ILE A 416 24.20 -6.06 32.38
C ILE A 416 24.86 -6.74 33.58
N ARG A 417 24.10 -7.43 34.43
CA ARG A 417 24.68 -8.23 35.52
C ARG A 417 25.57 -9.37 35.03
N GLN A 418 25.23 -10.03 33.93
CA GLN A 418 26.05 -11.09 33.36
C GLN A 418 27.38 -10.57 32.77
N VAL A 419 27.37 -9.37 32.18
CA VAL A 419 28.55 -8.79 31.53
C VAL A 419 29.44 -8.01 32.51
N PHE A 420 28.85 -7.38 33.52
CA PHE A 420 29.53 -6.44 34.41
C PHE A 420 29.28 -6.67 35.90
N GLY A 421 28.57 -7.73 36.29
CA GLY A 421 28.12 -7.97 37.67
C GLY A 421 28.73 -9.19 38.33
#